data_AF-A0A1A8SK10-F1
#
_entry.id   AF-A0A1A8SK10-F1
#
_cell.length_a   1.000
_cell.length_b   1.000
_cell.length_c   1.000
_cell.angle_alpha   90.00
_cell.angle_beta   90.00
_cell.angle_gamma   90.00
#
_symmetry.space_group_name_H-M   'P 1'
#
loop_
_entity.id
_entity.type
_entity.pdbx_description
1 polymer ?
#
loop_
_entity_poly.entity_id
_entity_poly.type
_entity_poly.pdbx_seq_one_letter_code
_entity_poly.pdbx_strand_id
1 'polypeptide(L)'
;WWCTDVTVIAQHCSPSLEYLFTNCKPFYSPREVASFILGAVYIPPDADVHEAQRALTEEILCMERTYPDSLIIVLGDFNKANLSQ
;
A
#
# COMPACT_ATOMS: atom_id res chain seq x y z
N TRP A 1 12.79 2.24 -16.64
CA TRP A 1 11.62 2.59 -15.82
C TRP A 1 10.37 2.22 -16.60
N TRP A 2 9.33 1.68 -15.95
CA TRP A 2 8.11 1.16 -16.60
C TRP A 2 6.90 2.11 -16.45
N CYS A 3 7.07 3.19 -15.67
CA CYS A 3 6.07 4.20 -15.37
C CYS A 3 6.71 5.62 -15.32
N THR A 4 5.86 6.63 -15.37
CA THR A 4 6.18 8.04 -15.07
C THR A 4 5.41 8.52 -13.85
N ASP A 5 5.70 9.77 -13.44
CA ASP A 5 4.95 10.52 -12.44
C ASP A 5 4.84 9.77 -11.11
N VAL A 6 5.97 9.18 -10.68
CA VAL A 6 6.06 8.49 -9.40
C VAL A 6 5.95 9.52 -8.27
N THR A 7 4.87 9.45 -7.51
CA THR A 7 4.60 10.35 -6.38
C THR A 7 4.33 9.56 -5.12
N VAL A 8 4.94 9.97 -4.01
CA VAL A 8 4.57 9.45 -2.68
C VAL A 8 3.22 10.01 -2.30
N ILE A 9 2.26 9.14 -2.00
CA ILE A 9 0.87 9.51 -1.66
C ILE A 9 0.54 9.27 -0.19
N ALA A 10 1.21 8.30 0.45
CA ALA A 10 1.16 8.11 1.89
C ALA A 10 2.48 7.50 2.38
N GLN A 11 2.88 7.88 3.59
CA GLN A 11 4.02 7.29 4.27
C GLN A 11 3.73 7.28 5.77
N HIS A 12 4.18 6.23 6.44
CA HIS A 12 4.05 6.11 7.88
C HIS A 12 5.19 5.27 8.43
N CYS A 13 5.67 5.63 9.60
CA CYS A 13 6.72 4.91 10.30
C CYS A 13 6.39 4.91 11.79
N SER A 14 6.19 3.72 12.34
CA SER A 14 5.88 3.51 13.75
C SER A 14 6.42 2.16 14.22
N PRO A 15 6.57 1.94 15.54
CA PRO A 15 7.03 0.65 16.06
C PRO A 15 6.16 -0.55 15.67
N SER A 16 4.90 -0.31 15.31
CA SER A 16 3.95 -1.37 14.95
C SER A 16 3.83 -1.58 13.44
N LEU A 17 4.07 -0.55 12.63
CA LEU A 17 3.83 -0.56 11.19
C LEU A 17 4.64 0.52 10.49
N GLU A 18 5.29 0.14 9.41
CA GLU A 18 5.92 1.05 8.46
C GLU A 18 5.35 0.80 7.07
N TYR A 19 4.98 1.86 6.36
CA TYR A 19 4.54 1.75 4.98
C TYR A 19 4.91 2.96 4.14
N LEU A 20 4.99 2.72 2.84
CA LEU A 20 5.15 3.73 1.81
C LEU A 20 4.24 3.39 0.64
N PHE A 21 3.26 4.24 0.38
CA PHE A 21 2.42 4.16 -0.82
C PHE A 21 2.89 5.19 -1.85
N THR A 22 3.08 4.70 -3.07
CA THR A 22 3.42 5.52 -4.23
C THR A 22 2.39 5.33 -5.32
N ASN A 23 1.96 6.42 -5.92
CA ASN A 23 1.20 6.40 -7.16
C ASN A 23 2.19 6.47 -8.33
N CYS A 24 1.94 5.67 -9.36
CA CYS A 24 2.73 5.71 -10.58
C CYS A 24 1.84 5.43 -11.79
N LYS A 25 2.18 6.03 -12.93
CA LYS A 25 1.43 5.87 -14.17
C LYS A 25 2.24 5.04 -15.16
N PRO A 26 1.88 3.77 -15.42
CA PRO A 26 2.59 2.97 -16.40
C PRO A 26 2.46 3.56 -17.81
N PHE A 27 3.48 3.34 -18.65
CA PHE A 27 3.38 3.70 -20.07
C PHE A 27 2.31 2.88 -20.81
N TYR A 28 2.07 1.67 -20.31
CA TYR A 28 1.11 0.72 -20.86
C TYR A 28 0.31 0.11 -19.71
N SER A 29 -0.92 0.58 -19.51
CA SER A 29 -1.89 -0.03 -18.59
C SER A 29 -3.08 -0.60 -19.37
N PRO A 30 -3.80 -1.60 -18.81
CA PRO A 30 -5.13 -1.93 -19.27
C PRO A 30 -6.02 -0.68 -19.29
N ARG A 31 -6.95 -0.57 -20.25
CA ARG A 31 -7.81 0.63 -20.41
C ARG A 31 -8.59 1.00 -19.15
N GLU A 32 -8.88 0.02 -18.31
CA GLU A 32 -9.68 0.16 -17.09
C GLU A 32 -8.84 0.58 -15.87
N VAL A 33 -7.49 0.65 -16.00
CA VAL A 33 -6.60 1.01 -14.90
C VAL A 33 -5.95 2.37 -15.18
N ALA A 34 -6.38 3.37 -14.41
CA ALA A 34 -5.91 4.75 -14.55
C ALA A 34 -4.47 4.95 -14.04
N SER A 35 -4.12 4.28 -12.94
CA SER A 35 -2.80 4.31 -12.32
C SER A 35 -2.55 3.12 -11.40
N PHE A 36 -1.30 2.96 -10.97
CA PHE A 36 -0.87 1.87 -10.10
C PHE A 36 -0.43 2.47 -8.76
N ILE A 37 -1.03 1.98 -7.69
CA ILE A 37 -0.64 2.31 -6.32
C ILE A 37 0.19 1.16 -5.79
N LEU A 38 1.46 1.43 -5.49
CA LEU A 38 2.38 0.47 -4.91
C LEU A 38 2.56 0.79 -3.44
N GLY A 39 2.11 -0.11 -2.58
CA GLY A 39 2.37 -0.07 -1.15
C GLY A 39 3.54 -0.98 -0.78
N ALA A 40 4.61 -0.42 -0.23
CA ALA A 40 5.64 -1.18 0.47
C ALA A 40 5.30 -1.20 1.96
N VAL A 41 5.25 -2.38 2.58
CA VAL A 41 4.87 -2.55 3.99
C VAL A 41 5.94 -3.33 4.75
N TYR A 42 6.22 -2.90 5.97
CA TYR A 42 7.01 -3.64 6.94
C TYR A 42 6.31 -3.65 8.30
N ILE A 43 6.05 -4.84 8.83
CA ILE A 43 5.51 -5.04 10.17
C ILE A 43 6.60 -5.69 11.02
N PRO A 44 7.17 -5.00 12.03
CA PRO A 44 8.20 -5.57 12.89
C PRO A 44 7.75 -6.88 13.57
N PRO A 45 8.66 -7.83 13.84
CA PRO A 45 8.30 -9.12 14.44
C PRO A 45 7.74 -9.02 15.87
N ASP A 46 8.08 -7.93 16.56
CA ASP A 46 7.64 -7.60 17.93
C ASP A 46 6.45 -6.61 17.96
N ALA A 47 5.92 -6.24 16.78
CA ALA A 47 4.78 -5.35 16.67
C ALA A 47 3.49 -5.98 17.21
N ASP A 48 2.58 -5.14 17.72
CA ASP A 48 1.20 -5.54 17.94
C ASP A 48 0.53 -5.78 16.58
N VAL A 49 0.30 -7.05 16.27
CA VAL A 49 -0.26 -7.50 14.99
C VAL A 49 -1.66 -6.92 14.77
N HIS A 50 -2.47 -6.76 15.82
CA HIS A 50 -3.84 -6.25 15.68
C HIS A 50 -3.84 -4.77 15.31
N GLU A 51 -2.99 -3.98 15.97
CA GLU A 51 -2.83 -2.56 15.63
C GLU A 51 -2.24 -2.38 14.23
N ALA A 52 -1.23 -3.18 13.87
CA ALA A 52 -0.63 -3.14 12.54
C ALA A 52 -1.64 -3.49 11.43
N GLN A 53 -2.42 -4.57 11.61
CA GLN A 53 -3.47 -4.97 10.67
C GLN A 53 -4.56 -3.92 10.54
N ARG A 54 -5.04 -3.38 11.68
CA ARG A 54 -6.08 -2.33 11.70
C ARG A 54 -5.62 -1.09 10.95
N ALA A 55 -4.44 -0.56 11.31
CA ALA A 55 -3.88 0.64 10.67
C ALA A 55 -3.65 0.43 9.17
N LEU A 56 -3.11 -0.73 8.77
CA LEU A 56 -2.89 -1.04 7.37
C LEU A 56 -4.20 -1.18 6.59
N THR A 57 -5.21 -1.84 7.17
CA THR A 57 -6.53 -2.01 6.53
C THR A 57 -7.22 -0.66 6.34
N GLU A 58 -7.17 0.20 7.36
CA GLU A 58 -7.70 1.57 7.28
C GLU A 58 -7.02 2.37 6.16
N GLU A 59 -5.70 2.24 6.02
CA GLU A 59 -4.95 2.92 4.95
C GLU A 59 -5.30 2.37 3.57
N ILE A 60 -5.38 1.05 3.39
CA ILE A 60 -5.76 0.45 2.11
C ILE A 60 -7.17 0.90 1.70
N LEU A 61 -8.13 0.89 2.63
CA LEU A 61 -9.50 1.37 2.37
C LEU A 61 -9.52 2.87 2.02
N CYS A 62 -8.65 3.67 2.62
CA CYS A 62 -8.47 5.08 2.27
C CYS A 62 -7.96 5.22 0.83
N MET A 63 -6.98 4.41 0.44
CA MET A 63 -6.42 4.40 -0.92
C MET A 63 -7.46 3.95 -1.97
N GLU A 64 -8.21 2.88 -1.72
CA GLU A 64 -9.28 2.41 -2.60
C GLU A 64 -10.35 3.49 -2.81
N ARG A 65 -10.72 4.23 -1.76
CA ARG A 65 -11.69 5.33 -1.86
C ARG A 65 -11.14 6.54 -2.60
N THR A 66 -9.86 6.86 -2.39
CA THR A 66 -9.21 8.03 -2.98
C THR A 66 -8.89 7.82 -4.46
N TYR A 67 -8.62 6.57 -4.85
CA TYR A 67 -8.18 6.19 -6.19
C TYR A 67 -8.99 5.00 -6.74
N PRO A 68 -10.29 5.18 -7.02
CA PRO A 68 -11.21 4.07 -7.32
C PRO A 68 -10.87 3.28 -8.59
N ASP A 69 -10.21 3.91 -9.57
CA ASP A 69 -9.82 3.28 -10.85
C ASP A 69 -8.33 2.90 -10.88
N SER A 70 -7.68 2.80 -9.71
CA SER A 70 -6.27 2.42 -9.60
C SER A 70 -6.10 0.98 -9.14
N LEU A 71 -5.10 0.31 -9.71
CA LEU A 71 -4.68 -1.00 -9.22
C LEU A 71 -3.78 -0.82 -8.01
N ILE A 72 -4.22 -1.33 -6.86
CA ILE A 72 -3.43 -1.30 -5.61
C ILE A 72 -2.68 -2.63 -5.47
N ILE A 73 -1.36 -2.54 -5.33
CA ILE A 73 -0.48 -3.68 -5.11
C ILE A 73 0.28 -3.41 -3.82
N VAL A 74 -0.03 -4.18 -2.78
CA VAL A 74 0.64 -4.08 -1.47
C VAL A 74 1.60 -5.26 -1.33
N LEU A 75 2.88 -4.96 -1.11
CA LEU A 75 3.97 -5.92 -1.02
C LEU A 75 4.84 -5.58 0.18
N GLY A 76 5.51 -6.58 0.72
CA GLY A 76 6.49 -6.37 1.78
C GLY A 76 6.57 -7.54 2.75
N ASP A 77 7.12 -7.25 3.92
CA ASP A 77 7.25 -8.22 4.99
C ASP A 77 6.21 -7.94 6.07
N PHE A 78 5.13 -8.71 6.01
CA PHE A 78 4.02 -8.68 6.96
C PHE A 78 4.32 -9.50 8.22
N ASN A 79 5.43 -10.24 8.27
CA ASN A 79 5.77 -11.17 9.35
C ASN A 79 4.58 -12.06 9.75
N LYS A 80 4.08 -11.92 10.98
CA LYS A 80 2.97 -12.71 11.55
C LYS A 80 1.59 -12.14 11.23
N ALA A 81 1.51 -10.99 10.58
CA ALA A 81 0.23 -10.38 10.25
C ALA A 81 -0.46 -11.17 9.14
N ASN A 82 -1.71 -11.56 9.40
CA ASN A 82 -2.56 -12.24 8.43
C ASN A 82 -3.69 -11.33 7.96
N LEU A 83 -3.64 -10.88 6.71
CA LEU A 83 -4.67 -10.00 6.13
C LEU A 83 -5.87 -10.77 5.57
N SER A 84 -5.94 -12.09 5.75
CA SER A 84 -7.00 -12.96 5.21
C SER A 84 -8.27 -13.05 6.08
N GLN A 85 -8.61 -12.01 6.86
CA GLN A 85 -9.82 -12.07 7.70
C GLN A 85 -11.11 -11.99 6.89
#